data_AF-A0A1Q3N7J6-F1
#
_entry.id   AF-A0A1Q3N7J6-F1
#
_cell.length_a   1.000
_cell.length_b   1.000
_cell.length_c   1.000
_cell.angle_alpha   90.00
_cell.angle_beta   90.00
_cell.angle_gamma   90.00
#
_symmetry.space_group_name_H-M   'P 1'
#
loop_
_entity.id
_entity.type
_entity.pdbx_description
1 polymer ?
#
loop_
_entity_poly.entity_id
_entity_poly.type
_entity_poly.pdbx_seq_one_letter_code
_entity_poly.pdbx_strand_id
1 'polypeptide(L)'
;MSAKDSTIKSVNDLKDAMGVTYEMARRYTLGTAKPREEKLKKLAEIFNVDISFLSHGSILDGNVDLSKKIRFEESKKIPVISWVAAGSFSPIETVLRDAEVDEYLPPIKECGKNGYGLIVTGYSMSPKFEPQDRIYVNPDFQVSDLKTNDLVIVACLGDTEATFKKLIIEGSD
;
A
#
# COMPACT_ATOMS: atom_id res chain seq x y z
N MET A 1 5.74 -3.83 18.53
CA MET A 1 6.72 -4.75 17.93
C MET A 1 7.85 -4.94 18.93
N SER A 2 8.08 -6.17 19.38
CA SER A 2 9.17 -6.52 20.29
C SER A 2 10.48 -6.45 19.52
N ALA A 3 11.36 -5.49 19.86
CA ALA A 3 12.71 -5.40 19.32
C ALA A 3 13.55 -6.55 19.89
N LYS A 4 13.52 -7.71 19.22
CA LYS A 4 14.21 -8.93 19.63
C LYS A 4 15.62 -9.10 19.05
N ASP A 5 16.13 -8.10 18.32
CA ASP A 5 17.43 -8.19 17.63
C ASP A 5 18.31 -6.94 17.82
N SER A 6 18.45 -6.47 19.06
CA SER A 6 19.48 -5.49 19.40
C SER A 6 20.72 -6.20 19.97
N THR A 7 21.88 -6.00 19.32
CA THR A 7 23.18 -6.60 19.63
C THR A 7 23.75 -6.21 21.01
N ILE A 8 23.11 -5.27 21.73
CA ILE A 8 23.51 -4.84 23.07
C ILE A 8 22.48 -5.34 24.08
N LYS A 9 22.84 -6.35 24.87
CA LYS A 9 21.96 -6.95 25.90
C LYS A 9 22.38 -6.62 27.32
N SER A 10 23.56 -6.02 27.52
CA SER A 10 24.08 -5.67 28.85
C SER A 10 24.58 -4.22 28.94
N VAL A 11 24.60 -3.69 30.17
CA VAL A 11 25.15 -2.35 30.47
C VAL A 11 26.64 -2.27 30.10
N ASN A 12 27.36 -3.39 30.11
CA ASN A 12 28.78 -3.44 29.76
C ASN A 12 28.99 -3.31 28.24
N ASP A 13 28.13 -3.95 27.43
CA ASP A 13 28.16 -3.79 25.98
C ASP A 13 27.82 -2.35 25.58
N LEU A 14 26.87 -1.73 26.29
CA LEU A 14 26.51 -0.32 26.10
C LEU A 14 27.68 0.62 26.47
N LYS A 15 28.40 0.29 27.55
CA LYS A 15 29.59 1.00 28.00
C LYS A 15 30.67 1.00 26.93
N ASP A 16 31.01 -0.18 26.41
CA ASP A 16 32.06 -0.37 25.40
C ASP A 16 31.67 0.28 24.06
N ALA A 17 30.41 0.15 23.64
CA ALA A 17 29.91 0.76 22.40
C ALA A 17 29.86 2.30 22.45
N MET A 18 29.55 2.90 23.61
CA MET A 18 29.50 4.35 23.76
C MET A 18 30.83 4.98 24.21
N GLY A 19 31.81 4.18 24.63
CA GLY A 19 33.06 4.68 25.22
C GLY A 19 32.83 5.52 26.47
N VAL A 20 31.91 5.09 27.36
CA VAL A 20 31.60 5.80 28.63
C VAL A 20 31.93 4.94 29.83
N THR A 21 31.92 5.50 31.05
CA THR A 21 32.05 4.71 32.27
C THR A 21 30.82 3.84 32.51
N TYR A 22 30.99 2.66 33.11
CA TYR A 22 29.91 1.73 33.44
C TYR A 22 28.75 2.42 34.19
N GLU A 23 29.08 3.27 35.16
CA GLU A 23 28.11 4.05 35.94
C GLU A 23 27.29 5.00 35.06
N MET A 24 27.89 5.59 34.02
CA MET A 24 27.20 6.46 33.08
C MET A 24 26.27 5.68 32.15
N ALA A 25 26.73 4.53 31.65
CA ALA A 25 25.91 3.59 30.88
C ALA A 25 24.69 3.13 31.68
N ARG A 26 24.90 2.78 32.96
CA ARG A 26 23.83 2.38 33.89
C ARG A 26 22.81 3.51 34.09
N ARG A 27 23.26 4.75 34.29
CA ARG A 27 22.37 5.92 34.43
C ARG A 27 21.52 6.18 33.19
N TYR A 28 22.08 5.96 32.00
CA TYR A 28 21.32 6.07 30.75
C TYR A 28 20.26 4.97 30.65
N THR A 29 20.59 3.72 31.02
CA THR A 29 19.59 2.63 31.03
C THR A 29 18.48 2.84 32.06
N LEU A 30 18.79 3.51 33.18
CA LEU A 30 17.82 3.84 34.23
C LEU A 30 17.07 5.14 33.95
N GLY A 31 17.36 5.84 32.84
CA GLY A 31 16.72 7.11 32.49
C GLY A 31 17.06 8.27 33.45
N THR A 32 18.06 8.12 34.33
CA THR A 32 18.42 9.12 35.34
C THR A 32 19.38 10.19 34.81
N ALA A 33 19.98 9.97 33.64
CA ALA A 33 20.81 10.94 32.96
C ALA A 33 20.53 10.94 31.45
N LYS A 34 20.52 12.13 30.84
CA LYS A 34 20.39 12.29 29.39
C LYS A 34 21.79 12.31 28.75
N PRO A 35 22.10 11.42 27.80
CA PRO A 35 23.37 11.49 27.07
C PRO A 35 23.47 12.80 26.28
N ARG A 36 24.70 13.32 26.16
CA ARG A 36 24.99 14.45 25.26
C ARG A 36 24.74 14.07 23.81
N GLU A 37 24.47 15.08 22.97
CA GLU A 37 24.07 14.89 21.57
C GLU A 37 25.03 14.01 20.76
N GLU A 38 26.34 14.13 20.97
CA GLU A 38 27.36 13.29 20.32
C GLU A 38 27.20 11.80 20.65
N LYS A 39 26.86 11.46 21.89
CA LYS A 39 26.65 10.08 22.35
C LYS A 39 25.28 9.56 21.94
N LEU A 40 24.31 10.47 21.85
CA LEU A 40 22.95 10.17 21.42
C LEU A 40 22.90 9.83 19.92
N LYS A 41 23.73 10.50 19.10
CA LYS A 41 23.98 10.14 17.68
C LYS A 41 24.58 8.73 17.54
N LYS A 42 25.61 8.40 18.34
CA LYS A 42 26.18 7.05 18.33
C LYS A 42 25.17 5.98 18.75
N LEU A 43 24.33 6.26 19.76
CA LEU A 43 23.26 5.35 20.14
C LEU A 43 22.23 5.17 19.02
N ALA A 44 21.83 6.25 18.37
CA ALA A 44 20.92 6.20 17.21
C ALA A 44 21.48 5.31 16.09
N GLU A 45 22.77 5.44 15.76
CA GLU A 45 23.44 4.61 14.75
C GLU A 45 23.53 3.13 15.16
N ILE A 46 23.89 2.85 16.41
CA ILE A 46 24.03 1.47 16.93
C ILE A 46 22.69 0.75 16.97
N PHE A 47 21.64 1.43 17.43
CA PHE A 47 20.30 0.85 17.57
C PHE A 47 19.45 1.04 16.32
N ASN A 48 19.96 1.70 15.29
CA ASN A 48 19.25 2.07 14.07
C ASN A 48 17.90 2.76 14.37
N VAL A 49 17.90 3.65 15.36
CA VAL A 49 16.74 4.43 15.81
C VAL A 49 17.01 5.91 15.63
N ASP A 50 15.97 6.70 15.43
CA ASP A 50 16.13 8.14 15.22
C ASP A 50 16.56 8.88 16.51
N ILE A 51 17.44 9.87 16.38
CA ILE A 51 17.93 10.74 17.48
C ILE A 51 16.76 11.46 18.14
N SER A 52 15.73 11.81 17.36
CA SER A 52 14.52 12.49 17.83
C SER A 52 13.69 11.57 18.74
N PHE A 53 13.66 10.26 18.45
CA PHE A 53 13.02 9.25 19.29
C PHE A 53 13.71 9.12 20.66
N LEU A 54 15.04 9.18 20.69
CA LEU A 54 15.83 9.15 21.92
C LEU A 54 15.78 10.45 22.73
N SER A 55 15.50 11.59 22.09
CA SER A 55 15.57 12.91 22.74
C SER A 55 14.23 13.41 23.30
N HIS A 56 13.10 13.09 22.65
CA HIS A 56 11.80 13.73 22.93
C HIS A 56 10.79 12.89 23.72
N GLY A 57 11.11 11.64 24.08
CA GLY A 57 10.35 10.87 25.10
C GLY A 57 8.84 10.82 24.88
N SER A 58 8.38 10.97 23.64
CA SER A 58 6.96 11.01 23.29
C SER A 58 6.68 9.78 22.45
N ILE A 59 6.16 8.74 23.08
CA ILE A 59 5.36 7.75 22.37
C ILE A 59 4.07 8.51 22.01
N LEU A 60 4.10 9.21 20.90
CA LEU A 60 2.88 9.50 20.17
C LEU A 60 2.59 8.21 19.42
N ASP A 61 1.48 7.56 19.78
CA ASP A 61 0.89 6.41 19.09
C ASP A 61 0.67 6.72 17.60
N GLY A 62 1.71 6.51 16.81
CA GLY A 62 1.75 6.86 15.40
C GLY A 62 3.02 6.32 14.77
N ASN A 63 3.11 4.99 14.71
CA ASN A 63 4.21 4.28 14.05
C ASN A 63 4.12 4.42 12.51
N VAL A 64 4.21 5.65 12.01
CA VAL A 64 4.42 5.97 10.60
C VAL A 64 5.78 6.63 10.45
N ASP A 65 6.77 5.80 10.16
CA ASP A 65 8.07 6.23 9.67
C ASP A 65 7.88 6.87 8.28
N LEU A 66 7.76 8.21 8.25
CA LEU A 66 7.68 9.01 7.01
C LEU A 66 9.03 9.08 6.27
N SER A 67 10.12 8.59 6.88
CA SER A 67 11.48 8.61 6.32
C SER A 67 11.81 7.35 5.52
N LYS A 68 11.12 6.24 5.81
CA LYS A 68 10.78 5.22 4.83
C LYS A 68 9.78 5.82 3.86
N LYS A 69 10.29 6.70 3.01
CA LYS A 69 9.97 6.61 1.59
C LYS A 69 10.23 5.15 1.18
N ILE A 70 9.24 4.28 1.43
CA ILE A 70 8.74 3.46 0.34
C ILE A 70 8.69 4.48 -0.78
N ARG A 71 9.53 4.31 -1.80
CA ARG A 71 9.18 4.86 -3.09
C ARG A 71 7.83 4.22 -3.38
N PHE A 72 6.77 4.83 -2.87
CA PHE A 72 5.50 4.85 -3.54
C PHE A 72 5.92 5.49 -4.85
N GLU A 73 6.36 4.66 -5.80
CA GLU A 73 6.19 4.93 -7.21
C GLU A 73 4.82 5.57 -7.27
N GLU A 74 4.79 6.88 -7.48
CA GLU A 74 3.65 7.78 -7.25
C GLU A 74 2.37 6.99 -7.37
N SER A 75 1.78 6.57 -6.24
CA SER A 75 0.84 5.44 -6.24
C SER A 75 -0.29 5.80 -7.20
N LYS A 76 -0.23 5.24 -8.42
CA LYS A 76 -1.00 5.76 -9.56
C LYS A 76 -2.44 5.59 -9.17
N LYS A 77 -3.10 6.71 -8.84
CA LYS A 77 -4.49 6.69 -8.39
C LYS A 77 -5.29 5.98 -9.48
N ILE A 78 -6.18 5.08 -9.09
CA ILE A 78 -6.93 4.28 -10.06
C ILE A 78 -8.10 5.12 -10.54
N PRO A 79 -8.13 5.56 -11.81
CA PRO A 79 -9.19 6.40 -12.31
C PRO A 79 -10.50 5.61 -12.41
N VAL A 80 -11.61 6.23 -12.05
CA VAL A 80 -12.94 5.68 -12.30
C VAL A 80 -13.40 6.16 -13.67
N ILE A 81 -13.73 5.22 -14.56
CA ILE A 81 -14.13 5.54 -15.94
C ILE A 81 -15.60 5.14 -16.19
N SER A 82 -16.14 5.59 -17.32
CA SER A 82 -17.47 5.20 -17.77
C SER A 82 -17.49 3.79 -18.37
N TRP A 83 -18.67 3.15 -18.38
CA TRP A 83 -18.87 1.85 -19.03
C TRP A 83 -18.58 1.88 -20.53
N VAL A 84 -18.82 3.02 -21.19
CA VAL A 84 -18.47 3.26 -22.60
C VAL A 84 -16.96 3.24 -22.80
N ALA A 85 -16.22 3.94 -21.93
CA ALA A 85 -14.77 3.98 -21.98
C ALA A 85 -14.15 2.59 -21.72
N ALA A 86 -14.69 1.82 -20.79
CA ALA A 86 -14.27 0.44 -20.54
C ALA A 86 -14.52 -0.48 -21.76
N GLY A 87 -15.58 -0.24 -22.54
CA GLY A 87 -15.88 -1.00 -23.75
C GLY A 87 -14.94 -0.72 -24.93
N SER A 88 -14.19 0.39 -24.90
CA SER A 88 -13.25 0.75 -25.97
C SER A 88 -11.99 -0.11 -25.99
N PHE A 89 -11.68 -0.86 -24.93
CA PHE A 89 -10.42 -1.62 -24.75
C PHE A 89 -9.13 -0.81 -25.00
N SER A 90 -9.22 0.52 -24.98
CA SER A 90 -8.08 1.40 -25.16
C SER A 90 -7.22 1.43 -23.89
N PRO A 91 -5.91 1.68 -24.00
CA PRO A 91 -5.07 1.93 -22.83
C PRO A 91 -5.66 3.02 -21.96
N ILE A 92 -5.62 2.84 -20.64
CA ILE A 92 -6.24 3.79 -19.70
C ILE A 92 -5.70 5.21 -19.90
N GLU A 93 -4.43 5.35 -20.28
CA GLU A 93 -3.80 6.65 -20.54
C GLU A 93 -4.42 7.40 -21.73
N THR A 94 -4.90 6.68 -22.74
CA THR A 94 -5.61 7.27 -23.89
C THR A 94 -7.01 7.69 -23.44
N VAL A 95 -7.73 6.79 -22.75
CA VAL A 95 -9.06 7.07 -22.21
C VAL A 95 -9.05 8.33 -21.33
N LEU A 96 -8.05 8.49 -20.47
CA LEU A 96 -7.91 9.67 -19.60
C LEU A 96 -7.59 10.98 -20.32
N ARG A 97 -7.08 10.93 -21.56
CA ARG A 97 -6.87 12.14 -22.37
C ARG A 97 -8.15 12.57 -23.06
N ASP A 98 -8.96 11.60 -23.48
CA ASP A 98 -10.19 11.84 -24.22
C ASP A 98 -11.41 12.04 -23.30
N ALA A 99 -11.34 11.60 -22.04
CA ALA A 99 -12.40 11.72 -21.05
C ALA A 99 -11.92 12.36 -19.75
N GLU A 100 -12.72 13.27 -19.20
CA GLU A 100 -12.52 13.80 -17.85
C GLU A 100 -12.89 12.74 -16.81
N VAL A 101 -11.99 12.52 -15.84
CA VAL A 101 -12.21 11.61 -14.71
C VAL A 101 -12.40 12.42 -13.44
N ASP A 102 -13.63 12.41 -12.95
CA ASP A 102 -14.01 13.12 -11.72
C ASP A 102 -13.64 12.36 -10.44
N GLU A 103 -13.48 11.04 -10.53
CA GLU A 103 -13.28 10.18 -9.35
C GLU A 103 -12.06 9.27 -9.48
N TYR A 104 -11.34 9.12 -8.37
CA TYR A 104 -10.17 8.24 -8.27
C TYR A 104 -10.25 7.36 -7.03
N LEU A 105 -9.95 6.08 -7.20
CA LEU A 105 -9.88 5.10 -6.13
C LEU A 105 -8.45 4.94 -5.59
N PRO A 106 -8.30 4.54 -4.31
CA PRO A 106 -7.02 4.15 -3.75
C PRO A 106 -6.31 3.07 -4.59
N PRO A 107 -5.00 3.17 -4.79
CA PRO A 107 -4.26 2.18 -5.56
C PRO A 107 -4.20 0.84 -4.83
N ILE A 108 -4.55 -0.23 -5.55
CA ILE A 108 -4.42 -1.61 -5.10
C ILE A 108 -3.40 -2.34 -5.97
N LYS A 109 -2.58 -3.20 -5.35
CA LYS A 109 -1.52 -3.95 -6.07
C LYS A 109 -2.08 -4.87 -7.15
N GLU A 110 -3.31 -5.35 -6.97
CA GLU A 110 -3.98 -6.31 -7.84
C GLU A 110 -4.56 -5.67 -9.13
N CYS A 111 -4.65 -4.33 -9.21
CA CYS A 111 -5.24 -3.65 -10.36
C CYS A 111 -4.34 -3.67 -11.61
N GLY A 112 -3.04 -3.95 -11.43
CA GLY A 112 -2.07 -3.86 -12.51
C GLY A 112 -1.74 -2.41 -12.91
N LYS A 113 -0.98 -2.26 -13.99
CA LYS A 113 -0.49 -0.96 -14.50
C LYS A 113 -1.58 -0.18 -15.25
N ASN A 114 -2.51 -0.89 -15.87
CA ASN A 114 -3.63 -0.35 -16.64
C ASN A 114 -4.96 -0.45 -15.88
N GLY A 115 -4.90 -0.68 -14.57
CA GLY A 115 -6.08 -0.82 -13.73
C GLY A 115 -6.97 0.42 -13.72
N TYR A 116 -8.28 0.20 -13.72
CA TYR A 116 -9.29 1.26 -13.64
C TYR A 116 -10.45 0.85 -12.74
N GLY A 117 -11.20 1.83 -12.27
CA GLY A 117 -12.41 1.67 -11.48
C GLY A 117 -13.65 1.78 -12.34
N LEU A 118 -14.72 1.07 -11.96
CA LEU A 118 -16.06 1.24 -12.50
C LEU A 118 -17.07 1.40 -11.37
N ILE A 119 -18.13 2.17 -11.64
CA ILE A 119 -19.28 2.30 -10.73
C ILE A 119 -20.37 1.36 -11.22
N VAL A 120 -20.80 0.43 -10.37
CA VAL A 120 -21.89 -0.50 -10.68
C VAL A 120 -23.19 0.28 -10.89
N THR A 121 -23.82 0.13 -12.05
CA THR A 121 -25.03 0.88 -12.46
C THR A 121 -26.31 0.06 -12.41
N GLY A 122 -26.27 -1.21 -11.96
CA GLY A 122 -27.45 -2.07 -11.92
C GLY A 122 -27.36 -3.23 -10.93
N TYR A 123 -28.47 -3.94 -10.75
CA TYR A 123 -28.60 -5.03 -9.78
C TYR A 123 -28.21 -6.42 -10.33
N SER A 124 -27.63 -6.49 -11.54
CA SER A 124 -27.31 -7.77 -12.20
C SER A 124 -26.33 -8.64 -11.40
N MET A 125 -25.60 -8.05 -10.46
CA MET A 125 -24.62 -8.71 -9.61
C MET A 125 -25.01 -8.67 -8.11
N SER A 126 -26.26 -8.29 -7.83
CA SER A 126 -26.85 -8.29 -6.49
C SER A 126 -27.07 -9.74 -6.00
N PRO A 127 -26.96 -10.01 -4.69
CA PRO A 127 -26.74 -9.07 -3.58
C PRO A 127 -25.26 -8.73 -3.32
N LYS A 128 -24.33 -9.30 -4.08
CA LYS A 128 -22.88 -9.13 -3.82
C LYS A 128 -22.36 -7.76 -4.22
N PHE A 129 -22.94 -7.18 -5.27
CA PHE A 129 -22.64 -5.82 -5.73
C PHE A 129 -23.94 -5.06 -5.93
N GLU A 130 -24.02 -3.91 -5.28
CA GLU A 130 -25.15 -2.99 -5.34
C GLU A 130 -24.82 -1.81 -6.26
N PRO A 131 -25.84 -1.14 -6.83
CA PRO A 131 -25.60 0.09 -7.58
C PRO A 131 -24.86 1.12 -6.72
N GLN A 132 -23.94 1.86 -7.34
CA GLN A 132 -23.00 2.81 -6.73
C GLN A 132 -21.78 2.18 -6.05
N ASP A 133 -21.67 0.86 -6.00
CA ASP A 133 -20.44 0.20 -5.60
C ASP A 133 -19.32 0.49 -6.60
N ARG A 134 -18.10 0.65 -6.06
CA ARG A 134 -16.88 0.85 -6.85
C ARG A 134 -16.13 -0.46 -6.94
N ILE A 135 -15.92 -0.92 -8.16
CA ILE A 135 -15.16 -2.14 -8.43
C ILE A 135 -13.84 -1.78 -9.09
N TYR A 136 -12.81 -2.57 -8.78
CA TYR A 136 -11.51 -2.48 -9.43
C TYR A 136 -11.45 -3.49 -10.57
N VAL A 137 -10.96 -3.03 -11.72
CA VAL A 137 -10.81 -3.85 -12.92
C VAL A 137 -9.34 -3.89 -13.30
N ASN A 138 -8.80 -5.09 -13.45
CA ASN A 138 -7.47 -5.33 -13.96
C ASN A 138 -7.55 -5.84 -15.40
N PRO A 139 -7.34 -4.98 -16.42
CA PRO A 139 -7.35 -5.41 -17.82
C PRO A 139 -6.07 -6.13 -18.24
N ASP A 140 -4.99 -6.06 -17.45
CA ASP A 140 -3.74 -6.78 -17.72
C ASP A 140 -3.84 -8.27 -17.32
N PHE A 141 -4.96 -8.70 -16.73
CA PHE A 141 -5.19 -10.09 -16.34
C PHE A 141 -5.36 -11.00 -17.58
N GLN A 142 -4.66 -12.12 -17.59
CA GLN A 142 -4.64 -13.00 -18.76
C GLN A 142 -5.94 -13.80 -18.86
N VAL A 143 -6.62 -13.73 -20.01
CA VAL A 143 -7.90 -14.43 -20.25
C VAL A 143 -7.77 -15.95 -20.08
N SER A 144 -6.60 -16.53 -20.37
CA SER A 144 -6.34 -17.96 -20.19
C SER A 144 -6.32 -18.42 -18.72
N ASP A 145 -6.11 -17.50 -17.78
CA ASP A 145 -6.04 -17.81 -16.35
C ASP A 145 -7.41 -17.67 -15.68
N LEU A 146 -8.43 -17.20 -16.41
CA LEU A 146 -9.79 -17.06 -15.92
C LEU A 146 -10.42 -18.43 -15.65
N LYS A 147 -11.20 -18.50 -14.56
CA LYS A 147 -11.88 -19.70 -14.10
C LYS A 147 -13.38 -19.48 -14.05
N THR A 148 -14.12 -20.59 -14.07
CA THR A 148 -15.55 -20.58 -13.78
C THR A 148 -15.80 -19.89 -12.44
N ASN A 149 -16.79 -19.00 -12.45
CA ASN A 149 -17.20 -18.10 -11.37
C ASN A 149 -16.40 -16.80 -11.22
N ASP A 150 -15.39 -16.55 -12.05
CA ASP A 150 -14.71 -15.26 -12.04
C ASP A 150 -15.61 -14.13 -12.54
N LEU A 151 -15.34 -12.93 -12.04
CA LEU A 151 -16.10 -11.72 -12.35
C LEU A 151 -15.37 -10.95 -13.44
N VAL A 152 -16.05 -10.71 -14.54
CA VAL A 152 -15.44 -10.19 -15.76
C VAL A 152 -16.21 -8.99 -16.31
N ILE A 153 -15.46 -8.05 -16.87
CA ILE A 153 -16.00 -6.95 -17.66
C ILE A 153 -15.88 -7.36 -19.12
N VAL A 154 -17.00 -7.37 -19.84
CA VAL A 154 -17.06 -7.81 -21.24
C VAL A 154 -17.73 -6.75 -22.09
N ALA A 155 -17.18 -6.49 -23.27
CA ALA A 155 -17.82 -5.70 -24.31
C ALA A 155 -17.79 -6.51 -25.61
N CYS A 156 -18.93 -6.66 -26.27
CA CYS A 156 -19.00 -7.38 -27.55
C CYS A 156 -18.77 -6.43 -28.71
N LEU A 157 -18.36 -6.98 -29.85
CA LEU A 157 -18.24 -6.24 -31.10
C LEU A 157 -19.63 -5.73 -31.53
N GLY A 158 -19.84 -4.42 -31.43
CA GLY A 158 -21.12 -3.76 -31.71
C GLY A 158 -21.79 -3.15 -30.47
N ASP A 159 -21.35 -3.51 -29.26
CA ASP A 159 -21.81 -2.86 -28.04
C ASP A 159 -21.06 -1.53 -27.85
N THR A 160 -21.78 -0.49 -27.44
CA THR A 160 -21.19 0.81 -27.11
C THR A 160 -20.62 0.86 -25.70
N GLU A 161 -21.03 -0.05 -24.82
CA GLU A 161 -20.65 -0.07 -23.41
C GLU A 161 -20.26 -1.47 -22.95
N ALA A 162 -19.34 -1.54 -21.99
CA ALA A 162 -19.03 -2.79 -21.32
C ALA A 162 -20.15 -3.22 -20.36
N THR A 163 -20.19 -4.50 -20.06
CA THR A 163 -21.13 -5.09 -19.11
C THR A 163 -20.41 -5.92 -18.06
N PHE A 164 -20.97 -5.96 -16.86
CA PHE A 164 -20.41 -6.75 -15.76
C PHE A 164 -21.10 -8.11 -15.68
N LYS A 165 -20.33 -9.20 -15.80
CA LYS A 165 -20.85 -10.56 -15.81
C LYS A 165 -20.01 -11.49 -14.94
N LYS A 166 -20.59 -12.64 -14.62
CA LYS A 166 -19.92 -13.78 -14.01
C LYS A 166 -19.62 -14.81 -15.10
N LEU A 167 -18.35 -15.16 -15.27
CA LEU A 167 -17.92 -16.16 -16.24
C LEU A 167 -18.32 -17.56 -15.78
N ILE A 168 -18.85 -18.36 -16.70
CA ILE A 168 -19.08 -19.78 -16.51
C ILE A 168 -18.37 -20.49 -17.67
N ILE A 169 -17.31 -21.25 -17.37
CA ILE A 169 -16.64 -22.11 -18.35
C ILE A 169 -17.29 -23.48 -18.22
N GLU A 170 -18.02 -23.88 -19.25
CA GLU A 170 -18.51 -25.25 -19.39
C GLU A 170 -17.40 -26.07 -20.05
N GLY A 171 -16.89 -27.07 -19.34
CA GLY A 171 -15.96 -28.03 -19.93
C GLY A 171 -16.68 -28.84 -20.99
N SER A 172 -16.06 -29.00 -22.16
CA SER A 172 -16.40 -30.10 -23.04
C SER A 172 -15.99 -31.38 -22.31
N ASP A 173 -16.96 -32.22 -21.92
CA ASP A 173 -16.70 -33.60 -21.50
C ASP A 173 -15.85 -34.36 -22.54
#